data_AF-A0AAV7FP83-F1
#
_entry.id   AF-A0AAV7FP83-F1
#
_cell.length_a   1.000
_cell.length_b   1.000
_cell.length_c   1.000
_cell.angle_alpha   90.00
_cell.angle_beta   90.00
_cell.angle_gamma   90.00
#
_symmetry.space_group_name_H-M   'P 1'
#
loop_
_entity.id
_entity.type
_entity.pdbx_description
1 polymer ?
#
loop_
_entity_poly.entity_id
_entity_poly.type
_entity_poly.pdbx_seq_one_letter_code
_entity_poly.pdbx_strand_id
1 'polypeptide(L)'
;MGDGLMIKEGSSVKATGRIAQIPVSEAFLGRVINALAKPIDGRGEISSSESRLIESPAPGIISRRSTGKTAVATDTILNQKGQNVICVYVAIGQKASSVAQVVTTFQEGGSMEYTLVVAETADSPATLQYLAPYTGAALAESFMYQDPLVVKLIQEMFFICIHDFWKEPLNEVLV
;
A
#
# COMPACT_ATOMS: atom_id res chain seq x y z
N MET A 1 0.32 -8.83 13.27
CA MET A 1 1.62 -8.67 12.58
C MET A 1 2.28 -7.45 13.18
N GLY A 2 3.41 -7.63 13.87
CA GLY A 2 4.06 -6.62 14.71
C GLY A 2 5.33 -7.20 15.33
N ASP A 3 5.95 -6.48 16.26
CA ASP A 3 7.22 -6.91 16.84
C ASP A 3 7.10 -8.23 17.63
N GLY A 4 7.99 -9.17 17.31
CA GLY A 4 8.04 -10.48 17.95
C GLY A 4 8.73 -10.49 19.32
N LEU A 5 9.15 -9.32 19.84
CA LEU A 5 9.99 -9.21 21.04
C LEU A 5 9.34 -9.76 22.31
N MET A 6 8.01 -9.78 22.37
CA MET A 6 7.24 -10.28 23.52
C MET A 6 6.80 -11.74 23.37
N ILE A 7 7.07 -12.37 22.22
CA ILE A 7 6.70 -13.75 21.94
C ILE A 7 7.77 -14.69 22.53
N LYS A 8 7.34 -15.60 23.39
CA LYS A 8 8.23 -16.57 24.04
C LYS A 8 7.86 -18.00 23.66
N GLU A 9 8.83 -18.89 23.68
CA GLU A 9 8.59 -20.33 23.57
C GLU A 9 7.55 -20.78 24.61
N GLY A 10 6.57 -21.56 24.19
CA GLY A 10 5.43 -21.96 25.03
C GLY A 10 4.24 -20.98 25.04
N SER A 11 4.30 -19.86 24.32
CA SER A 11 3.15 -18.96 24.17
C SER A 11 2.01 -19.65 23.40
N SER A 12 0.78 -19.55 23.90
CA SER A 12 -0.40 -20.09 23.22
C SER A 12 -0.78 -19.23 22.02
N VAL A 13 -0.91 -19.85 20.84
CA VAL A 13 -1.44 -19.22 19.62
C VAL A 13 -2.82 -19.77 19.30
N LYS A 14 -3.71 -18.94 18.76
CA LYS A 14 -5.05 -19.36 18.33
C LYS A 14 -5.25 -19.03 16.86
N ALA A 15 -5.64 -20.04 16.08
CA ALA A 15 -6.02 -19.84 14.69
C ALA A 15 -7.33 -19.04 14.60
N THR A 16 -7.37 -18.06 13.70
CA THR A 16 -8.55 -17.23 13.44
C THR A 16 -9.59 -17.94 12.58
N GLY A 17 -9.22 -19.01 11.86
CA GLY A 17 -10.10 -19.74 10.94
C GLY A 17 -10.53 -18.94 9.71
N ARG A 18 -9.91 -17.77 9.49
CA ARG A 18 -10.17 -16.87 8.36
C ARG A 18 -8.86 -16.59 7.64
N ILE A 19 -8.94 -16.54 6.31
CA ILE A 19 -7.83 -16.07 5.46
C ILE A 19 -7.62 -14.58 5.74
N ALA A 20 -6.42 -14.06 5.48
CA ALA A 20 -6.10 -12.65 5.65
C ALA A 20 -7.09 -11.76 4.87
N GLN A 21 -7.76 -10.87 5.60
CA GLN A 21 -8.79 -9.98 5.08
C GLN A 21 -8.47 -8.54 5.44
N ILE A 22 -8.81 -7.64 4.53
CA ILE A 22 -8.68 -6.20 4.70
C ILE A 22 -10.08 -5.56 4.69
N PRO A 23 -10.40 -4.66 5.64
CA PRO A 23 -11.60 -3.86 5.54
C PRO A 23 -11.53 -2.96 4.30
N VAL A 24 -12.65 -2.81 3.60
CA VAL A 24 -12.79 -1.92 2.44
C VAL A 24 -13.99 -1.00 2.62
N SER A 25 -13.87 0.24 2.16
CA SER A 25 -14.88 1.30 2.29
C SER A 25 -14.47 2.51 1.45
N GLU A 26 -15.41 3.34 1.04
CA GLU A 26 -15.10 4.64 0.44
C GLU A 26 -14.47 5.61 1.44
N ALA A 27 -14.68 5.38 2.75
CA ALA A 27 -14.13 6.18 3.83
C ALA A 27 -12.59 6.12 3.95
N PHE A 28 -11.93 5.29 3.14
CA PHE A 28 -10.47 5.24 3.02
C PHE A 28 -9.90 6.37 2.16
N LEU A 29 -10.68 7.00 1.28
CA LEU A 29 -10.22 8.11 0.46
C LEU A 29 -9.77 9.30 1.32
N GLY A 30 -8.62 9.86 1.00
CA GLY A 30 -8.00 10.97 1.75
C GLY A 30 -7.45 10.59 3.13
N ARG A 31 -7.31 9.30 3.40
CA ARG A 31 -6.70 8.78 4.62
C ARG A 31 -5.29 8.25 4.36
N VAL A 32 -4.48 8.24 5.42
CA VAL A 32 -3.20 7.52 5.45
C VAL A 32 -3.37 6.30 6.34
N ILE A 33 -3.11 5.12 5.78
CA ILE A 33 -3.28 3.83 6.44
C ILE A 33 -2.00 3.00 6.40
N ASN A 34 -1.94 2.00 7.27
CA ASN A 34 -0.90 0.97 7.24
C ASN A 34 -1.34 -0.25 6.37
N ALA A 35 -0.47 -1.26 6.27
CA ALA A 35 -0.73 -2.49 5.51
C ALA A 35 -1.87 -3.35 6.08
N LEU A 36 -2.35 -3.08 7.28
CA LEU A 36 -3.53 -3.72 7.88
C LEU A 36 -4.78 -2.84 7.78
N ALA A 37 -4.74 -1.77 6.96
CA ALA A 37 -5.81 -0.79 6.79
C ALA A 37 -6.23 -0.07 8.07
N LYS A 38 -5.29 0.07 9.02
CA LYS A 38 -5.49 0.92 10.19
C LYS A 38 -5.02 2.34 9.86
N PRO A 39 -5.78 3.38 10.24
CA PRO A 39 -5.37 4.75 10.03
C PRO A 39 -4.15 5.11 10.88
N ILE A 40 -3.19 5.78 10.26
CA ILE A 40 -1.98 6.30 10.92
C ILE A 40 -1.90 7.84 10.86
N ASP A 41 -2.95 8.49 10.37
CA ASP A 41 -3.07 9.94 10.23
C ASP A 41 -3.62 10.66 11.48
N GLY A 42 -3.99 9.93 12.52
CA GLY A 42 -4.55 10.49 13.76
C GLY A 42 -5.97 11.07 13.61
N ARG A 43 -6.66 10.85 12.48
CA ARG A 43 -8.02 11.38 12.21
C ARG A 43 -9.16 10.48 12.71
N GLY A 44 -8.86 9.53 13.62
CA GLY A 44 -9.82 8.56 14.14
C GLY A 44 -9.99 7.30 13.28
N GLU A 45 -10.82 6.37 13.73
CA GLU A 45 -11.06 5.09 13.04
C GLU A 45 -11.84 5.26 11.73
N ILE A 46 -11.76 4.26 10.84
CA ILE A 46 -12.44 4.23 9.55
C ILE A 46 -13.61 3.26 9.63
N SER A 47 -14.82 3.77 9.39
CA SER A 47 -16.03 2.94 9.31
C SER A 47 -16.00 2.07 8.05
N SER A 48 -15.97 0.75 8.24
CA SER A 48 -16.02 -0.24 7.17
C SER A 48 -16.97 -1.38 7.52
N SER A 49 -17.84 -1.75 6.59
CA SER A 49 -18.80 -2.85 6.73
C SER A 49 -18.39 -4.10 5.95
N GLU A 50 -17.53 -3.94 4.94
CA GLU A 50 -17.11 -5.00 4.03
C GLU A 50 -15.63 -5.31 4.19
N SER A 51 -15.26 -6.55 3.86
CA SER A 51 -13.89 -7.03 3.91
C SER A 51 -13.55 -7.86 2.68
N ARG A 52 -12.36 -7.66 2.10
CA ARG A 52 -11.85 -8.41 0.95
C ARG A 52 -10.65 -9.27 1.34
N LEU A 53 -10.44 -10.34 0.59
CA LEU A 53 -9.24 -11.17 0.70
C LEU A 53 -8.03 -10.43 0.13
N ILE A 54 -6.89 -10.57 0.79
CA ILE A 54 -5.63 -9.94 0.36
C ILE A 54 -4.94 -10.73 -0.77
N GLU A 55 -5.26 -12.02 -0.90
CA GLU A 55 -4.66 -12.98 -1.84
C GLU A 55 -5.29 -12.92 -3.26
N SER A 56 -5.47 -11.72 -3.82
CA SER A 56 -5.69 -11.59 -5.27
C SER A 56 -4.34 -11.75 -5.97
N PRO A 57 -4.20 -12.56 -7.03
CA PRO A 57 -2.91 -12.78 -7.68
C PRO A 57 -2.34 -11.45 -8.21
N ALA A 58 -1.31 -10.95 -7.54
CA ALA A 58 -0.58 -9.77 -7.97
C ALA A 58 0.32 -10.13 -9.17
N PRO A 59 0.38 -9.29 -10.22
CA PRO A 59 1.35 -9.45 -11.30
C PRO A 59 2.79 -9.52 -10.76
N GLY A 60 3.61 -10.44 -11.29
CA GLY A 60 4.94 -10.79 -10.76
C GLY A 60 5.96 -9.63 -10.63
N ILE A 61 6.93 -9.81 -9.71
CA ILE A 61 7.89 -8.80 -9.22
C ILE A 61 9.32 -9.03 -9.77
N ILE A 62 9.99 -7.99 -10.28
CA ILE A 62 11.37 -7.95 -10.83
C ILE A 62 12.15 -6.75 -10.21
N SER A 63 13.49 -6.60 -10.22
CA SER A 63 14.24 -5.41 -9.70
C SER A 63 15.07 -4.57 -10.69
N ARG A 64 15.26 -3.31 -10.27
CA ARG A 64 16.40 -2.40 -10.41
C ARG A 64 16.32 -1.33 -9.27
N ARG A 65 17.28 -0.41 -9.18
CA ARG A 65 17.21 0.81 -8.35
C ARG A 65 17.26 1.98 -9.33
N SER A 66 16.31 2.91 -9.30
CA SER A 66 16.49 4.20 -9.97
C SER A 66 15.91 5.39 -9.21
N THR A 67 16.71 6.44 -9.11
CA THR A 67 16.42 7.75 -8.50
C THR A 67 15.41 8.54 -9.34
N GLY A 68 14.40 9.17 -8.72
CA GLY A 68 13.43 10.07 -9.38
C GLY A 68 11.99 9.55 -9.49
N LYS A 69 11.75 8.27 -9.15
CA LYS A 69 10.45 7.60 -9.27
C LYS A 69 9.34 8.26 -8.44
N THR A 70 9.67 8.74 -7.25
CA THR A 70 8.69 9.38 -6.34
C THR A 70 8.16 10.71 -6.89
N ALA A 71 8.99 11.51 -7.56
CA ALA A 71 8.56 12.78 -8.12
C ALA A 71 7.55 12.55 -9.26
N VAL A 72 7.88 11.66 -10.20
CA VAL A 72 7.00 11.29 -11.31
C VAL A 72 5.66 10.75 -10.81
N ALA A 73 5.70 9.84 -9.83
CA ALA A 73 4.52 9.33 -9.15
C ALA A 73 3.63 10.43 -8.56
N THR A 74 4.23 11.34 -7.80
CA THR A 74 3.53 12.43 -7.11
C THR A 74 2.90 13.39 -8.11
N ASP A 75 3.66 13.80 -9.14
CA ASP A 75 3.20 14.70 -10.20
C ASP A 75 2.04 14.07 -11.00
N THR A 76 2.11 12.76 -11.23
CA THR A 76 1.06 12.05 -11.97
C THR A 76 -0.26 12.06 -11.20
N ILE A 77 -0.21 11.84 -9.89
CA ILE A 77 -1.39 11.92 -9.01
C ILE A 77 -1.95 13.34 -8.98
N LEU A 78 -1.08 14.35 -8.85
CA LEU A 78 -1.51 15.76 -8.85
C LEU A 78 -2.20 16.15 -10.16
N ASN A 79 -1.73 15.60 -11.29
CA ASN A 79 -2.30 15.89 -12.62
C ASN A 79 -3.66 15.22 -12.87
N GLN A 80 -4.13 14.30 -12.01
CA GLN A 80 -5.45 13.68 -12.14
C GLN A 80 -6.61 14.51 -11.60
N LYS A 81 -6.33 15.70 -11.09
CA LYS A 81 -7.35 16.59 -10.56
C LYS A 81 -8.44 16.84 -11.62
N GLY A 82 -9.68 16.49 -11.28
CA GLY A 82 -10.84 16.65 -12.17
C GLY A 82 -11.02 15.55 -13.23
N GLN A 83 -10.19 14.50 -13.24
CA GLN A 83 -10.30 13.39 -14.20
C GLN A 83 -11.17 12.22 -13.70
N ASN A 84 -11.79 12.34 -12.52
CA ASN A 84 -12.57 11.29 -11.87
C ASN A 84 -11.78 9.97 -11.72
N VAL A 85 -10.51 10.07 -11.29
CA VAL A 85 -9.62 8.94 -11.08
C VAL A 85 -9.26 8.85 -9.59
N ILE A 86 -9.45 7.67 -9.00
CA ILE A 86 -8.97 7.37 -7.65
C ILE A 86 -7.52 6.93 -7.74
N CYS A 87 -6.68 7.52 -6.89
CA CYS A 87 -5.26 7.23 -6.80
C CYS A 87 -4.97 6.45 -5.50
N VAL A 88 -4.15 5.41 -5.60
CA VAL A 88 -3.61 4.71 -4.42
C VAL A 88 -2.09 4.82 -4.45
N TYR A 89 -1.52 5.46 -3.44
CA TYR A 89 -0.08 5.61 -3.27
C TYR A 89 0.42 4.66 -2.18
N VAL A 90 1.27 3.70 -2.56
CA VAL A 90 1.84 2.71 -1.63
C VAL A 90 3.31 3.04 -1.39
N ALA A 91 3.65 3.45 -0.16
CA ALA A 91 5.02 3.65 0.29
C ALA A 91 5.49 2.45 1.11
N ILE A 92 6.56 1.80 0.64
CA ILE A 92 7.15 0.61 1.28
C ILE A 92 8.60 0.90 1.62
N GLY A 93 9.00 0.69 2.87
CA GLY A 93 10.39 0.80 3.31
C GLY A 93 10.97 2.22 3.21
N GLN A 94 10.12 3.24 3.07
CA GLN A 94 10.55 4.64 3.03
C GLN A 94 10.73 5.21 4.44
N LYS A 95 11.54 6.27 4.57
CA LYS A 95 11.63 7.03 5.81
C LYS A 95 10.29 7.70 6.11
N ALA A 96 9.85 7.67 7.36
CA ALA A 96 8.59 8.29 7.79
C ALA A 96 8.50 9.76 7.36
N SER A 97 9.60 10.52 7.46
CA SER A 97 9.68 11.92 7.03
C SER A 97 9.44 12.11 5.53
N SER A 98 9.91 11.19 4.69
CA SER A 98 9.72 11.24 3.24
C SER A 98 8.27 10.97 2.85
N VAL A 99 7.63 10.01 3.52
CA VAL A 99 6.19 9.74 3.31
C VAL A 99 5.35 10.93 3.77
N ALA A 100 5.68 11.51 4.93
CA ALA A 100 5.00 12.71 5.42
C ALA A 100 5.11 13.89 4.44
N GLN A 101 6.29 14.12 3.85
CA GLN A 101 6.48 15.13 2.81
C GLN A 101 5.56 14.90 1.60
N VAL A 102 5.47 13.67 1.10
CA VAL A 102 4.58 13.32 -0.02
C VAL A 102 3.11 13.57 0.34
N VAL A 103 2.69 13.19 1.55
CA VAL A 103 1.33 13.44 2.03
C VAL A 103 1.06 14.95 2.12
N THR A 104 2.00 15.75 2.60
CA THR A 104 1.89 17.22 2.61
C THR A 104 1.75 17.76 1.19
N THR A 105 2.55 17.29 0.22
CA THR A 105 2.41 17.68 -1.19
C THR A 105 1.02 17.36 -1.73
N PHE A 106 0.45 16.20 -1.40
CA PHE A 106 -0.91 15.86 -1.80
C PHE A 106 -1.97 16.73 -1.13
N GLN A 107 -1.76 17.11 0.13
CA GLN A 107 -2.67 18.02 0.84
C GLN A 107 -2.65 19.43 0.22
N GLU A 108 -1.46 19.96 -0.05
CA GLU A 108 -1.27 21.29 -0.66
C GLU A 108 -1.78 21.34 -2.10
N GLY A 109 -1.56 20.27 -2.88
CA GLY A 109 -2.10 20.14 -4.23
C GLY A 109 -3.61 19.90 -4.30
N GLY A 110 -4.23 19.57 -3.16
CA GLY A 110 -5.63 19.16 -3.06
C GLY A 110 -5.91 17.79 -3.66
N SER A 111 -4.90 16.94 -3.88
CA SER A 111 -5.07 15.59 -4.42
C SER A 111 -5.46 14.55 -3.38
N MET A 112 -5.38 14.89 -2.08
CA MET A 112 -5.84 13.99 -1.01
C MET A 112 -7.33 13.66 -1.11
N GLU A 113 -8.17 14.49 -1.75
CA GLU A 113 -9.60 14.19 -1.87
C GLU A 113 -9.89 12.91 -2.68
N TYR A 114 -9.01 12.55 -3.62
CA TYR A 114 -9.13 11.38 -4.47
C TYR A 114 -7.97 10.39 -4.31
N THR A 115 -7.12 10.57 -3.28
CA THR A 115 -5.94 9.74 -3.05
C THR A 115 -6.02 9.01 -1.71
N LEU A 116 -5.80 7.70 -1.73
CA LEU A 116 -5.55 6.87 -0.56
C LEU A 116 -4.04 6.60 -0.45
N VAL A 117 -3.48 6.77 0.74
CA VAL A 117 -2.06 6.48 1.00
C VAL A 117 -1.93 5.26 1.90
N VAL A 118 -1.26 4.22 1.41
CA VAL A 118 -0.81 3.06 2.20
C VAL A 118 0.66 3.25 2.52
N ALA A 119 1.03 3.32 3.79
CA ALA A 119 2.40 3.58 4.21
C ALA A 119 2.90 2.54 5.21
N GLU A 120 3.95 1.83 4.82
CA GLU A 120 4.78 1.02 5.70
C GLU A 120 6.22 1.53 5.66
N THR A 121 6.66 2.06 6.79
CA THR A 121 7.98 2.69 6.88
C THR A 121 9.10 1.65 6.98
N ALA A 122 10.35 2.11 6.83
CA ALA A 122 11.53 1.26 6.99
C ALA A 122 11.65 0.60 8.38
N ASP A 123 11.01 1.18 9.39
CA ASP A 123 10.99 0.67 10.77
C ASP A 123 9.96 -0.46 10.97
N SER A 124 8.99 -0.58 10.05
CA SER A 124 7.95 -1.60 10.13
C SER A 124 8.52 -3.01 9.88
N PRO A 125 8.00 -4.06 10.53
CA PRO A 125 8.36 -5.45 10.24
C PRO A 125 8.26 -5.79 8.75
N ALA A 126 9.20 -6.61 8.25
CA ALA A 126 9.27 -7.03 6.84
C ALA A 126 7.95 -7.65 6.33
N THR A 127 7.22 -8.36 7.19
CA THR A 127 5.91 -8.94 6.85
C THR A 127 4.86 -7.88 6.50
N LEU A 128 4.86 -6.73 7.18
CA LEU A 128 3.92 -5.64 6.88
C LEU A 128 4.31 -4.93 5.58
N GLN A 129 5.61 -4.69 5.38
CA GLN A 129 6.13 -4.13 4.13
C GLN A 129 5.76 -5.01 2.92
N TYR A 130 5.82 -6.33 3.07
CA TYR A 130 5.40 -7.28 2.05
C TYR A 130 3.88 -7.24 1.78
N LEU A 131 3.07 -7.02 2.81
CA LEU A 131 1.60 -7.00 2.70
C LEU A 131 1.06 -5.68 2.12
N ALA A 132 1.76 -4.56 2.34
CA ALA A 132 1.38 -3.23 1.89
C ALA A 132 0.91 -3.14 0.42
N PRO A 133 1.61 -3.69 -0.58
CA PRO A 133 1.16 -3.65 -1.96
C PRO A 133 -0.16 -4.41 -2.15
N TYR A 134 -0.30 -5.62 -1.57
CA TYR A 134 -1.53 -6.40 -1.67
C TYR A 134 -2.72 -5.68 -1.03
N THR A 135 -2.51 -5.00 0.09
CA THR A 135 -3.52 -4.15 0.72
C THR A 135 -3.93 -3.00 -0.19
N GLY A 136 -2.99 -2.31 -0.81
CA GLY A 136 -3.27 -1.26 -1.79
C GLY A 136 -4.05 -1.79 -3.00
N ALA A 137 -3.68 -2.98 -3.51
CA ALA A 137 -4.36 -3.62 -4.63
C ALA A 137 -5.80 -4.05 -4.26
N ALA A 138 -6.01 -4.68 -3.10
CA ALA A 138 -7.33 -5.08 -2.65
C ALA A 138 -8.28 -3.88 -2.45
N LEU A 139 -7.75 -2.76 -1.96
CA LEU A 139 -8.49 -1.50 -1.83
C LEU A 139 -8.78 -0.90 -3.22
N ALA A 140 -7.80 -0.84 -4.10
CA ALA A 140 -7.99 -0.39 -5.48
C ALA A 140 -9.06 -1.20 -6.22
N GLU A 141 -9.01 -2.53 -6.11
CA GLU A 141 -10.00 -3.43 -6.68
C GLU A 141 -11.39 -3.13 -6.12
N SER A 142 -11.54 -2.86 -4.82
CA SER A 142 -12.86 -2.54 -4.24
C SER A 142 -13.54 -1.37 -4.94
N PHE A 143 -12.76 -0.33 -5.29
CA PHE A 143 -13.26 0.82 -6.05
C PHE A 143 -13.56 0.46 -7.51
N MET A 144 -12.77 -0.42 -8.14
CA MET A 144 -13.02 -0.89 -9.52
C MET A 144 -14.35 -1.64 -9.66
N TYR A 145 -14.74 -2.43 -8.66
CA TYR A 145 -16.02 -3.17 -8.70
C TYR A 145 -17.23 -2.25 -8.57
N GLN A 146 -17.07 -1.07 -7.97
CA GLN A 146 -18.12 -0.07 -7.84
C GLN A 146 -18.21 0.81 -9.10
N ASP A 147 -17.08 1.24 -9.68
CA ASP A 147 -17.03 1.97 -10.95
C ASP A 147 -15.77 1.63 -11.80
N PRO A 148 -15.93 0.98 -12.98
CA PRO A 148 -14.82 0.57 -13.85
C PRO A 148 -14.01 1.70 -14.50
N LEU A 149 -14.52 2.94 -14.56
CA LEU A 149 -13.87 4.07 -15.23
C LEU A 149 -12.79 4.75 -14.38
N VAL A 150 -12.72 4.43 -13.09
CA VAL A 150 -12.09 5.27 -12.06
C VAL A 150 -10.64 4.89 -11.74
N VAL A 151 -10.14 3.73 -12.20
CA VAL A 151 -8.81 3.22 -11.78
C VAL A 151 -7.91 2.99 -12.98
N LYS A 152 -7.43 4.08 -13.60
CA LYS A 152 -6.48 4.02 -14.73
C LYS A 152 -5.01 4.18 -14.33
N LEU A 153 -4.72 4.57 -13.08
CA LEU A 153 -3.37 4.98 -12.68
C LEU A 153 -2.69 4.14 -11.62
N ILE A 154 -3.42 3.22 -11.01
CA ILE A 154 -2.86 2.34 -9.99
C ILE A 154 -1.91 1.31 -10.63
N GLN A 155 -2.10 0.95 -11.90
CA GLN A 155 -1.25 -0.03 -12.57
C GLN A 155 0.15 0.49 -12.94
N GLU A 156 0.33 1.76 -13.31
CA GLU A 156 1.65 2.25 -13.72
C GLU A 156 2.60 2.47 -12.53
N MET A 157 2.07 2.87 -11.38
CA MET A 157 2.90 3.10 -10.19
C MET A 157 3.19 1.81 -9.42
N PHE A 158 2.28 0.83 -9.48
CA PHE A 158 2.57 -0.55 -9.10
C PHE A 158 3.74 -1.10 -9.93
N PHE A 159 3.74 -0.86 -11.25
CA PHE A 159 4.81 -1.28 -12.15
C PHE A 159 6.18 -0.68 -11.79
N ILE A 160 6.22 0.55 -11.29
CA ILE A 160 7.46 1.23 -10.88
C ILE A 160 8.06 0.66 -9.58
N CYS A 161 7.22 0.27 -8.62
CA CYS A 161 7.66 -0.34 -7.34
C CYS A 161 7.99 -1.84 -7.49
N ILE A 162 7.24 -2.54 -8.34
CA ILE A 162 7.36 -3.99 -8.59
C ILE A 162 8.42 -4.34 -9.63
N HIS A 163 8.84 -3.41 -10.49
CA HIS A 163 10.02 -3.59 -11.34
C HIS A 163 11.34 -3.34 -10.57
N ASP A 164 11.30 -2.91 -9.30
CA ASP A 164 12.49 -2.49 -8.55
C ASP A 164 12.91 -3.33 -7.32
N PHE A 165 12.26 -4.46 -7.02
CA PHE A 165 12.51 -5.21 -5.76
C PHE A 165 13.09 -6.63 -5.89
N TRP A 166 12.95 -7.35 -7.02
CA TRP A 166 13.49 -8.72 -7.21
C TRP A 166 14.48 -8.96 -8.40
N LYS A 167 15.77 -8.60 -8.26
CA LYS A 167 16.85 -8.94 -9.21
C LYS A 167 18.19 -8.88 -8.50
N GLU A 168 18.56 -10.00 -7.90
CA GLU A 168 19.94 -10.50 -7.86
C GLU A 168 19.90 -12.03 -8.00
N PRO A 169 20.97 -12.64 -8.54
CA PRO A 169 20.89 -13.89 -9.29
C PRO A 169 20.94 -15.12 -8.37
N LEU A 170 20.03 -16.06 -8.57
CA LEU A 170 20.25 -17.45 -8.15
C LEU A 170 21.25 -18.08 -9.12
N ASN A 171 22.53 -18.00 -8.80
CA ASN A 171 23.53 -18.95 -9.25
C ASN A 171 24.70 -18.95 -8.27
N GLU A 172 24.58 -19.78 -7.22
CA GLU A 172 25.64 -20.53 -6.55
C GLU A 172 25.08 -21.04 -5.21
N VAL A 173 24.68 -22.31 -5.16
CA VAL A 173 24.97 -23.34 -4.15
C VAL A 173 24.11 -24.56 -4.51
N LEU A 174 24.56 -25.33 -5.51
CA LEU A 174 24.38 -26.78 -5.55
C LEU A 174 25.66 -27.34 -6.17
N VAL A 175 26.38 -28.11 -5.34
CA VAL A 175 27.30 -29.17 -5.78
C VAL A 175 26.51 -30.22 -6.54
#